data_AF-A0A924Q303-F1
#
_entry.id   AF-A0A924Q303-F1
#
_cell.length_a   1.000
_cell.length_b   1.000
_cell.length_c   1.000
_cell.angle_alpha   90.00
_cell.angle_beta   90.00
_cell.angle_gamma   90.00
#
_symmetry.space_group_name_H-M   'P 1'
#
loop_
_entity.id
_entity.type
_entity.pdbx_description
1 polymer ?
#
loop_
_entity_poly.entity_id
_entity_poly.type
_entity_poly.pdbx_seq_one_letter_code
_entity_poly.pdbx_strand_id
1 'polypeptide(L)'
;MRFPYDTSYRDGQALLRYPVGRIAYALLFVALLAAPWLLPKYYVGEISYLFIMCVASLGLMVLIGYTGQVSLGHSAFVAIGAYAHAWMLSQGMPFVPSMLLASCITGAIGLVIGLPAIRVSGLYLAMVTLAFAILTEHVIGHWGSVTGGFNGMSVPNPMLLGFNLSGLRPFYYLCLTVLALVLLGLVNLMRAKAGRAFRGVRDSEAAAYSLGIWVPGYKVLAFLISAMVTGLGGALLAHQVRFLTPEGFGLIMSLELVLMVTIGGLGSLRGAIFGALLIGLLPTFISRIKPLLPDQIAKQFGLEIFVFGLVLALFVLFEPKGLNGRWIKFKTFLETFPLYRQDMFKRGKTYMKSERHK
;
A
#
# COMPACT_ATOMS: atom_id res chain seq x y z
N MET A 1 27.35 -18.04 -1.97
CA MET A 1 27.34 -16.92 -2.94
C MET A 1 26.84 -17.41 -4.28
N ARG A 2 25.73 -16.87 -4.79
CA ARG A 2 25.26 -17.15 -6.15
C ARG A 2 25.83 -16.07 -7.07
N PHE A 3 26.84 -16.41 -7.88
CA PHE A 3 27.37 -15.49 -8.88
C PHE A 3 26.39 -15.44 -10.06
N PRO A 4 25.81 -14.26 -10.37
CA PRO A 4 24.96 -14.11 -11.53
C PRO A 4 25.82 -14.15 -12.81
N TYR A 5 25.87 -15.30 -13.47
CA TYR A 5 26.29 -15.38 -14.86
C TYR A 5 25.06 -15.08 -15.73
N ASP A 6 25.10 -13.98 -16.49
CA ASP A 6 24.07 -13.63 -17.47
C ASP A 6 24.55 -14.14 -18.83
N THR A 7 23.85 -15.14 -19.39
CA THR A 7 24.17 -15.68 -20.74
C THR A 7 23.30 -15.05 -21.81
N SER A 8 22.15 -14.47 -21.44
CA SER A 8 21.25 -13.73 -22.32
C SER A 8 20.75 -12.43 -21.70
N TYR A 9 20.46 -11.41 -22.53
CA TYR A 9 19.74 -10.20 -22.09
C TYR A 9 18.39 -10.53 -21.43
N ARG A 10 17.76 -11.65 -21.80
CA ARG A 10 16.51 -12.12 -21.18
C ARG A 10 16.69 -12.54 -19.72
N ASP A 11 17.87 -13.03 -19.33
CA ASP A 11 18.17 -13.43 -17.96
C ASP A 11 18.26 -12.22 -17.02
N GLY A 12 18.84 -11.12 -17.52
CA GLY A 12 18.83 -9.82 -16.84
C GLY A 12 17.43 -9.22 -16.74
N GLN A 13 16.49 -9.66 -17.58
CA GLN A 13 15.10 -9.19 -17.59
C GLN A 13 14.10 -10.13 -16.87
N ALA A 14 14.50 -11.27 -16.35
CA ALA A 14 13.61 -12.20 -15.65
C ALA A 14 13.16 -11.65 -14.28
N LEU A 15 11.86 -11.71 -13.98
CA LEU A 15 11.29 -11.34 -12.67
C LEU A 15 11.81 -12.23 -11.54
N LEU A 16 11.94 -13.53 -11.81
CA LEU A 16 12.42 -14.55 -10.89
C LEU A 16 13.59 -15.29 -11.54
N ARG A 17 14.81 -14.85 -11.26
CA ARG A 17 16.03 -15.40 -11.85
C ARG A 17 16.37 -16.80 -11.33
N TYR A 18 16.12 -17.06 -10.04
CA TYR A 18 16.51 -18.32 -9.40
C TYR A 18 15.36 -19.35 -9.35
N PRO A 19 15.62 -20.64 -9.64
CA PRO A 19 14.60 -21.69 -9.62
C PRO A 19 13.98 -21.85 -8.23
N VAL A 20 14.78 -21.77 -7.16
CA VAL A 20 14.28 -21.79 -5.78
C VAL A 20 13.29 -20.66 -5.51
N GLY A 21 13.54 -19.47 -6.06
CA GLY A 21 12.62 -18.34 -5.96
C GLY A 21 11.32 -18.60 -6.74
N ARG A 22 11.41 -19.16 -7.95
CA ARG A 22 10.23 -19.54 -8.74
C ARG A 22 9.35 -20.55 -7.99
N ILE A 23 9.96 -21.59 -7.43
CA ILE A 23 9.25 -22.62 -6.66
C ILE A 23 8.60 -22.00 -5.41
N ALA A 24 9.32 -21.16 -4.66
CA ALA A 24 8.77 -20.53 -3.46
C ALA A 24 7.56 -19.62 -3.75
N TYR A 25 7.65 -18.78 -4.79
CA TYR A 25 6.52 -17.93 -5.20
C TYR A 25 5.37 -18.73 -5.83
N ALA A 26 5.66 -19.82 -6.55
CA ALA A 26 4.64 -20.73 -7.06
C ALA A 26 3.89 -21.42 -5.91
N LEU A 27 4.62 -21.94 -4.91
CA LEU A 27 4.03 -22.54 -3.70
C LEU A 27 3.20 -21.51 -2.93
N LEU A 28 3.70 -20.28 -2.77
CA LEU A 28 2.93 -19.20 -2.14
C LEU A 28 1.62 -18.94 -2.91
N PHE A 29 1.69 -18.86 -4.24
CA PHE A 29 0.51 -18.62 -5.06
C PHE A 29 -0.50 -19.77 -4.96
N VAL A 30 -0.04 -21.02 -5.02
CA VAL A 30 -0.89 -22.20 -4.82
C VAL A 30 -1.52 -22.21 -3.42
N ALA A 31 -0.75 -21.87 -2.38
CA ALA A 31 -1.26 -21.77 -1.01
C ALA A 31 -2.36 -20.69 -0.89
N LEU A 32 -2.18 -19.52 -1.52
CA LEU A 32 -3.20 -18.47 -1.54
C LEU A 32 -4.46 -18.91 -2.31
N LEU A 33 -4.32 -19.68 -3.39
CA LEU A 33 -5.48 -20.22 -4.11
C LEU A 33 -6.26 -21.26 -3.29
N ALA A 34 -5.55 -22.07 -2.49
CA ALA A 34 -6.14 -23.10 -1.64
C ALA A 34 -6.70 -22.55 -0.31
N ALA A 35 -6.23 -21.38 0.15
CA ALA A 35 -6.60 -20.80 1.43
C ALA A 35 -8.12 -20.71 1.70
N PRO A 36 -9.00 -20.32 0.75
CA PRO A 36 -10.44 -20.23 0.98
C PRO A 36 -11.14 -21.58 1.23
N TRP A 37 -10.48 -22.68 0.90
CA TRP A 37 -10.98 -24.04 1.07
C TRP A 37 -10.52 -24.65 2.39
N LEU A 38 -9.34 -24.24 2.86
CA LEU A 38 -8.71 -24.75 4.08
C LEU A 38 -9.05 -23.92 5.31
N LEU A 39 -9.32 -22.62 5.15
CA LEU A 39 -9.49 -21.69 6.26
C LEU A 39 -10.97 -21.45 6.61
N PRO A 40 -11.27 -21.20 7.90
CA PRO A 40 -12.58 -20.72 8.34
C PRO A 40 -12.98 -19.40 7.66
N LYS A 41 -14.30 -19.20 7.49
CA LYS A 41 -14.90 -18.01 6.83
C LYS A 41 -14.36 -16.68 7.36
N TYR A 42 -14.18 -16.56 8.67
CA TYR A 42 -13.62 -15.37 9.31
C TYR A 42 -12.26 -14.96 8.72
N TYR A 43 -11.32 -15.91 8.60
CA TYR A 43 -9.98 -15.64 8.07
C TYR A 43 -10.00 -15.32 6.57
N VAL A 44 -10.95 -15.88 5.82
CA VAL A 44 -11.11 -15.54 4.39
C VAL A 44 -11.51 -14.07 4.22
N GLY A 45 -12.43 -13.58 5.06
CA GLY A 45 -12.81 -12.16 5.08
C GLY A 45 -11.65 -11.26 5.48
N GLU A 46 -10.90 -11.64 6.52
CA GLU A 46 -9.74 -10.90 7.01
C GLU A 46 -8.63 -10.79 5.95
N ILE A 47 -8.28 -11.90 5.30
CA ILE A 47 -7.25 -11.90 4.26
C ILE A 47 -7.71 -11.06 3.05
N SER A 48 -9.00 -11.05 2.73
CA SER A 48 -9.55 -10.18 1.68
C SER A 48 -9.34 -8.71 2.02
N TYR A 49 -9.57 -8.31 3.28
CA TYR A 49 -9.24 -6.97 3.77
C TYR A 49 -7.74 -6.66 3.67
N LEU A 50 -6.87 -7.61 4.03
CA LEU A 50 -5.42 -7.42 3.90
C LEU A 50 -4.97 -7.22 2.45
N PHE A 51 -5.58 -7.92 1.49
CA PHE A 51 -5.28 -7.70 0.07
C PHE A 51 -5.65 -6.29 -0.38
N ILE A 52 -6.78 -5.77 0.10
CA ILE A 52 -7.22 -4.39 -0.18
C ILE A 52 -6.22 -3.38 0.40
N MET A 53 -5.81 -3.57 1.66
CA MET A 53 -4.82 -2.71 2.29
C MET A 53 -3.44 -2.81 1.63
N CYS A 54 -3.07 -4.00 1.11
CA CYS A 54 -1.87 -4.15 0.28
C CYS A 54 -1.96 -3.34 -1.03
N VAL A 55 -3.11 -3.32 -1.70
CA VAL A 55 -3.31 -2.51 -2.91
C VAL A 55 -3.19 -1.01 -2.56
N ALA A 56 -3.86 -0.55 -1.51
CA ALA A 56 -3.79 0.84 -1.07
C ALA A 56 -2.36 1.25 -0.68
N SER A 57 -1.65 0.40 0.08
CA SER A 57 -0.26 0.64 0.50
C SER A 57 0.72 0.59 -0.67
N LEU A 58 0.49 -0.25 -1.68
CA LEU A 58 1.27 -0.28 -2.90
C LEU A 58 1.13 1.03 -3.68
N GLY A 59 -0.08 1.58 -3.77
CA GLY A 59 -0.33 2.90 -4.35
C GLY A 59 0.48 3.98 -3.62
N LEU A 60 0.45 4.00 -2.28
CA LEU A 60 1.24 4.94 -1.49
C LEU A 60 2.76 4.71 -1.61
N MET A 61 3.20 3.46 -1.75
CA MET A 61 4.60 3.09 -1.93
C MET A 61 5.17 3.66 -3.24
N VAL A 62 4.37 3.81 -4.29
CA VAL A 62 4.80 4.51 -5.52
C VAL A 62 5.18 5.95 -5.19
N LEU A 63 4.36 6.65 -4.41
CA LEU A 63 4.56 8.06 -4.11
C LEU A 63 5.68 8.27 -3.07
N ILE A 64 5.46 7.84 -1.82
CA ILE A 64 6.42 8.04 -0.74
C ILE A 64 7.68 7.20 -1.00
N GLY A 65 7.48 5.93 -1.32
CA GLY A 65 8.57 4.96 -1.40
C GLY A 65 9.47 5.13 -2.63
N TYR A 66 8.91 5.40 -3.81
CA TYR A 66 9.74 5.48 -5.02
C TYR A 66 10.07 6.91 -5.46
N THR A 67 9.21 7.90 -5.21
CA THR A 67 9.50 9.30 -5.57
C THR A 67 9.94 10.20 -4.41
N GLY A 68 9.77 9.77 -3.16
CA GLY A 68 10.15 10.57 -1.99
C GLY A 68 9.16 11.68 -1.64
N GLN A 69 7.97 11.68 -2.23
CA GLN A 69 6.93 12.66 -1.95
C GLN A 69 6.09 12.21 -0.76
N VAL A 70 6.21 12.92 0.37
CA VAL A 70 5.43 12.64 1.56
C VAL A 70 3.96 13.02 1.32
N SER A 71 3.05 12.11 1.66
CA SER A 71 1.61 12.35 1.59
C SER A 71 0.91 11.80 2.82
N LEU A 72 0.13 12.66 3.47
CA LEU A 72 -0.78 12.35 4.56
C LEU A 72 -2.25 12.40 4.10
N GLY A 73 -2.47 12.39 2.78
CA GLY A 73 -3.80 12.57 2.17
C GLY A 73 -4.36 11.34 1.47
N HIS A 74 -3.73 10.17 1.60
CA HIS A 74 -4.11 9.00 0.78
C HIS A 74 -5.47 8.40 1.11
N SER A 75 -5.98 8.62 2.33
CA SER A 75 -7.34 8.24 2.68
C SER A 75 -8.38 8.96 1.80
N ALA A 76 -8.09 10.18 1.34
CA ALA A 76 -8.91 10.91 0.39
C ALA A 76 -9.05 10.16 -0.95
N PHE A 77 -7.93 9.63 -1.47
CA PHE A 77 -7.94 8.86 -2.71
C PHE A 77 -8.70 7.54 -2.55
N VAL A 78 -8.58 6.89 -1.39
CA VAL A 78 -9.41 5.73 -1.05
C VAL A 78 -10.88 6.12 -1.04
N ALA A 79 -11.25 7.20 -0.35
CA ALA A 79 -12.63 7.68 -0.24
C ALA A 79 -13.24 7.97 -1.62
N ILE A 80 -12.54 8.76 -2.44
CA ILE A 80 -12.98 9.11 -3.79
C ILE A 80 -13.20 7.85 -4.63
N GLY A 81 -12.28 6.89 -4.58
CA GLY A 81 -12.43 5.63 -5.32
C GLY A 81 -13.61 4.78 -4.81
N ALA A 82 -13.81 4.73 -3.50
CA ALA A 82 -14.90 4.00 -2.86
C ALA A 82 -16.27 4.60 -3.24
N TYR A 83 -16.44 5.90 -3.06
CA TYR A 83 -17.69 6.61 -3.33
C TYR A 83 -17.98 6.70 -4.83
N ALA A 84 -16.98 6.97 -5.68
CA ALA A 84 -17.19 6.99 -7.14
C ALA A 84 -17.66 5.62 -7.65
N HIS A 85 -17.04 4.52 -7.19
CA HIS A 85 -17.46 3.18 -7.57
C HIS A 85 -18.87 2.84 -7.07
N ALA A 86 -19.15 3.10 -5.78
CA ALA A 86 -20.46 2.83 -5.19
C ALA A 86 -21.57 3.63 -5.88
N TRP A 87 -21.32 4.90 -6.19
CA TRP A 87 -22.25 5.75 -6.92
C TRP A 87 -22.50 5.24 -8.34
N MET A 88 -21.46 4.96 -9.12
CA MET A 88 -21.62 4.44 -10.49
C MET A 88 -22.37 3.09 -10.51
N LEU A 89 -22.11 2.23 -9.53
CA LEU A 89 -22.81 0.96 -9.38
C LEU A 89 -24.29 1.18 -9.03
N SER A 90 -24.62 2.18 -8.20
CA SER A 90 -26.01 2.55 -7.89
C SER A 90 -26.80 3.05 -9.10
N GLN A 91 -26.11 3.61 -10.10
CA GLN A 91 -26.69 4.04 -11.37
C GLN A 91 -26.84 2.89 -12.39
N GLY A 92 -26.56 1.64 -11.99
CA GLY A 92 -26.69 0.47 -12.84
C GLY A 92 -25.48 0.16 -13.73
N MET A 93 -24.35 0.85 -13.53
CA MET A 93 -23.14 0.55 -14.29
C MET A 93 -22.56 -0.82 -13.92
N PRO A 94 -22.05 -1.61 -14.89
CA PRO A 94 -21.43 -2.89 -14.58
C PRO A 94 -20.19 -2.74 -13.68
N PHE A 95 -19.95 -3.75 -12.83
CA PHE A 95 -18.93 -3.71 -11.78
C PHE A 95 -17.50 -3.42 -12.25
N VAL A 96 -17.04 -4.05 -13.34
CA VAL A 96 -15.64 -3.88 -13.81
C VAL A 96 -15.41 -2.49 -14.40
N PRO A 97 -16.25 -2.00 -15.33
CA PRO A 97 -16.18 -0.62 -15.81
C PRO A 97 -16.26 0.42 -14.69
N SER A 98 -17.17 0.25 -13.71
CA SER A 98 -17.30 1.20 -12.61
C SER A 98 -16.04 1.24 -11.73
N MET A 99 -15.42 0.09 -11.45
CA MET A 99 -14.18 0.01 -10.69
C MET A 99 -13.00 0.67 -11.42
N LEU A 100 -12.86 0.43 -12.72
CA LEU A 100 -11.80 1.02 -13.54
C LEU A 100 -11.98 2.53 -13.71
N LEU A 101 -13.21 2.99 -13.96
CA LEU A 101 -13.49 4.42 -14.08
C LEU A 101 -13.33 5.15 -12.75
N ALA A 102 -13.75 4.55 -11.63
CA ALA A 102 -13.48 5.10 -10.31
C ALA A 102 -11.97 5.29 -10.08
N SER A 103 -11.15 4.29 -10.42
CA SER A 103 -9.69 4.40 -10.38
C SER A 103 -9.16 5.52 -11.28
N CYS A 104 -9.66 5.66 -12.50
CA CYS A 104 -9.29 6.75 -13.42
C CYS A 104 -9.69 8.13 -12.87
N ILE A 105 -10.88 8.27 -12.29
CA ILE A 105 -11.35 9.52 -11.67
C ILE A 105 -10.44 9.89 -10.50
N THR A 106 -10.13 8.94 -9.61
CA THR A 106 -9.19 9.17 -8.51
C THR A 106 -7.81 9.54 -9.05
N GLY A 107 -7.35 8.91 -10.13
CA GLY A 107 -6.11 9.26 -10.83
C GLY A 107 -6.08 10.67 -11.39
N ALA A 108 -7.17 11.12 -12.01
CA ALA A 108 -7.31 12.48 -12.53
C ALA A 108 -7.28 13.50 -11.40
N ILE A 109 -7.95 13.23 -10.27
CA ILE A 109 -7.87 14.08 -9.07
C ILE A 109 -6.44 14.06 -8.51
N GLY A 110 -5.80 12.90 -8.48
CA GLY A 110 -4.39 12.75 -8.12
C GLY A 110 -3.46 13.62 -8.98
N LEU A 111 -3.69 13.69 -10.29
CA LEU A 111 -2.96 14.57 -11.19
C LEU A 111 -3.11 16.05 -10.79
N VAL A 112 -4.33 16.49 -10.50
CA VAL A 112 -4.61 17.87 -10.06
C VAL A 112 -3.90 18.18 -8.75
N ILE A 113 -3.99 17.28 -7.76
CA ILE A 113 -3.29 17.42 -6.46
C ILE A 113 -1.77 17.28 -6.60
N GLY A 114 -1.29 16.60 -7.64
CA GLY A 114 0.12 16.49 -7.99
C GLY A 114 0.72 17.80 -8.52
N LEU A 115 -0.09 18.75 -9.01
CA LEU A 115 0.39 20.04 -9.52
C LEU A 115 1.06 20.88 -8.41
N PRO A 116 0.46 21.06 -7.21
CA PRO A 116 1.14 21.64 -6.06
C PRO A 116 2.49 20.99 -5.73
N ALA A 117 2.62 19.67 -5.94
CA ALA A 117 3.83 18.91 -5.64
C ALA A 117 5.04 19.28 -6.53
N ILE A 118 4.81 20.03 -7.61
CA ILE A 118 5.88 20.64 -8.42
C ILE A 118 6.57 21.77 -7.66
N ARG A 119 5.80 22.57 -6.92
CA ARG A 119 6.27 23.79 -6.26
C ARG A 119 6.66 23.58 -4.79
N VAL A 120 6.17 22.50 -4.18
CA VAL A 120 6.26 22.25 -2.75
C VAL A 120 6.85 20.87 -2.49
N SER A 121 7.76 20.74 -1.53
CA SER A 121 8.41 19.48 -1.17
C SER A 121 8.40 19.23 0.34
N GLY A 122 8.65 17.97 0.73
CA GLY A 122 8.79 17.57 2.14
C GLY A 122 7.53 17.82 2.97
N LEU A 123 7.71 18.47 4.13
CA LEU A 123 6.66 18.68 5.12
C LEU A 123 5.52 19.56 4.59
N TYR A 124 5.83 20.58 3.78
CA TYR A 124 4.81 21.44 3.21
C TYR A 124 3.86 20.68 2.28
N LEU A 125 4.39 19.71 1.50
CA LEU A 125 3.57 18.84 0.66
C LEU A 125 2.68 17.94 1.53
N ALA A 126 3.22 17.42 2.63
CA ALA A 126 2.44 16.64 3.59
C ALA A 126 1.25 17.45 4.15
N MET A 127 1.44 18.72 4.51
CA MET A 127 0.36 19.61 4.97
C MET A 127 -0.71 19.85 3.90
N VAL A 128 -0.31 20.05 2.64
CA VAL A 128 -1.27 20.19 1.52
C VAL A 128 -2.11 18.92 1.34
N THR A 129 -1.47 17.75 1.38
CA THR A 129 -2.19 16.47 1.25
C THR A 129 -3.10 16.18 2.46
N LEU A 130 -2.70 16.60 3.67
CA LEU A 130 -3.53 16.52 4.87
C LEU A 130 -4.79 17.38 4.71
N ALA A 131 -4.62 18.64 4.29
CA ALA A 131 -5.74 19.53 4.01
C ALA A 131 -6.68 18.95 2.94
N PHE A 132 -6.12 18.31 1.91
CA PHE A 132 -6.91 17.61 0.89
C PHE A 132 -7.74 16.45 1.46
N ALA A 133 -7.21 15.66 2.41
CA ALA A 133 -7.99 14.62 3.08
C ALA A 133 -9.15 15.19 3.90
N ILE A 134 -8.89 16.21 4.71
CA ILE A 134 -9.94 16.87 5.52
C ILE A 134 -11.02 17.50 4.62
N LEU A 135 -10.60 18.14 3.54
CA LEU A 135 -11.52 18.73 2.55
C LEU A 135 -12.37 17.65 1.87
N THR A 136 -11.76 16.53 1.49
CA THR A 136 -12.47 15.43 0.83
C THR A 136 -13.50 14.81 1.78
N GLU A 137 -13.15 14.59 3.03
CA GLU A 137 -14.07 14.11 4.08
C GLU A 137 -15.27 15.06 4.24
N HIS A 138 -15.02 16.37 4.34
CA HIS A 138 -16.09 17.38 4.44
C HIS A 138 -16.97 17.43 3.21
N VAL A 139 -16.39 17.39 2.01
CA VAL A 139 -17.12 17.40 0.75
C VAL A 139 -18.03 16.17 0.67
N ILE A 140 -17.49 14.97 0.94
CA ILE A 140 -18.28 13.73 0.94
C ILE A 140 -19.38 13.78 2.00
N GLY A 141 -19.12 14.33 3.19
CA GLY A 141 -20.12 14.45 4.27
C GLY A 141 -21.26 15.41 3.98
N HIS A 142 -21.02 16.50 3.24
CA HIS A 142 -22.05 17.50 2.91
C HIS A 142 -22.76 17.24 1.58
N TRP A 143 -22.20 16.38 0.71
CA TRP A 143 -22.72 16.15 -0.63
C TRP A 143 -23.87 15.13 -0.68
N GLY A 144 -24.97 15.45 -0.01
CA GLY A 144 -26.11 14.53 0.17
C GLY A 144 -26.69 13.92 -1.11
N SER A 145 -26.66 14.64 -2.24
CA SER A 145 -27.25 14.17 -3.50
C SER A 145 -26.50 13.02 -4.19
N VAL A 146 -25.19 12.87 -3.92
CA VAL A 146 -24.33 11.88 -4.60
C VAL A 146 -23.82 10.83 -3.61
N THR A 147 -23.39 11.26 -2.42
CA THR A 147 -22.73 10.38 -1.44
C THR A 147 -23.65 9.93 -0.29
N GLY A 148 -24.87 10.47 -0.21
CA GLY A 148 -25.75 10.29 0.94
C GLY A 148 -25.34 11.12 2.17
N GLY A 149 -24.25 11.89 2.09
CA GLY A 149 -23.73 12.72 3.17
C GLY A 149 -23.33 11.91 4.41
N PHE A 150 -23.48 12.49 5.60
CA PHE A 150 -23.23 11.81 6.88
C PHE A 150 -24.17 10.63 7.16
N ASN A 151 -25.28 10.49 6.43
CA ASN A 151 -26.14 9.31 6.53
C ASN A 151 -25.49 8.06 5.90
N GLY A 152 -24.44 8.24 5.10
CA GLY A 152 -23.71 7.17 4.44
C GLY A 152 -24.39 6.62 3.19
N MET A 153 -23.72 5.66 2.55
CA MET A 153 -24.15 5.05 1.31
C MET A 153 -24.01 3.52 1.36
N SER A 154 -25.10 2.80 1.06
CA SER A 154 -25.04 1.35 0.89
C SER A 154 -24.39 0.99 -0.44
N VAL A 155 -23.48 0.02 -0.43
CA VAL A 155 -22.78 -0.42 -1.63
C VAL A 155 -23.56 -1.59 -2.26
N PRO A 156 -24.03 -1.47 -3.51
CA PRO A 156 -24.70 -2.58 -4.17
C PRO A 156 -23.77 -3.79 -4.29
N ASN A 157 -24.36 -4.98 -4.28
CA ASN A 157 -23.61 -6.23 -4.38
C ASN A 157 -22.77 -6.30 -5.67
N PRO A 158 -21.52 -6.80 -5.61
CA PRO A 158 -20.70 -6.95 -6.80
C PRO A 158 -21.28 -8.05 -7.70
N MET A 159 -21.80 -7.67 -8.86
CA MET A 159 -22.29 -8.60 -9.87
C MET A 159 -21.40 -8.53 -11.12
N LEU A 160 -20.96 -9.70 -11.60
CA LEU A 160 -20.15 -9.81 -12.82
C LEU A 160 -20.88 -10.70 -13.83
N LEU A 161 -21.40 -10.11 -14.90
CA LEU A 161 -22.08 -10.84 -15.99
C LEU A 161 -23.16 -11.83 -15.48
N GLY A 162 -23.91 -11.45 -14.45
CA GLY A 162 -24.95 -12.29 -13.82
C GLY A 162 -24.46 -13.18 -12.67
N PHE A 163 -23.15 -13.32 -12.46
CA PHE A 163 -22.59 -14.02 -11.30
C PHE A 163 -22.50 -13.10 -10.08
N ASN A 164 -23.03 -13.56 -8.96
CA ASN A 164 -22.98 -12.85 -7.70
C ASN A 164 -21.61 -13.07 -7.02
N LEU A 165 -20.79 -12.01 -6.95
CA LEU A 165 -19.48 -12.02 -6.33
C LEU A 165 -19.51 -11.67 -4.83
N SER A 166 -20.69 -11.45 -4.24
CA SER A 166 -20.84 -11.08 -2.82
C SER A 166 -20.47 -12.21 -1.86
N GLY A 167 -20.34 -13.43 -2.37
CA GLY A 167 -19.88 -14.56 -1.57
C GLY A 167 -18.44 -14.34 -1.10
N LEU A 168 -18.09 -14.86 0.08
CA LEU A 168 -16.73 -14.72 0.63
C LEU A 168 -15.65 -15.24 -0.32
N ARG A 169 -15.87 -16.39 -0.97
CA ARG A 169 -14.86 -17.00 -1.85
C ARG A 169 -14.68 -16.23 -3.16
N PRO A 170 -15.76 -15.90 -3.92
CA PRO A 170 -15.61 -15.06 -5.10
C PRO A 170 -14.94 -13.71 -4.81
N PHE A 171 -15.32 -13.05 -3.72
CA PHE A 171 -14.73 -11.78 -3.33
C PHE A 171 -13.23 -11.91 -2.98
N TYR A 172 -12.85 -12.98 -2.28
CA TYR A 172 -11.44 -13.28 -2.01
C TYR A 172 -10.61 -13.41 -3.29
N TYR A 173 -11.09 -14.18 -4.26
CA TYR A 173 -10.38 -14.36 -5.54
C TYR A 173 -10.33 -13.07 -6.35
N LEU A 174 -11.36 -12.23 -6.26
CA LEU A 174 -11.35 -10.90 -6.86
C LEU A 174 -10.27 -10.01 -6.24
N CYS A 175 -10.20 -9.92 -4.92
CA CYS A 175 -9.16 -9.14 -4.24
C CYS A 175 -7.75 -9.67 -4.55
N LEU A 176 -7.58 -11.00 -4.59
CA LEU A 176 -6.30 -11.63 -4.94
C LEU A 176 -5.88 -11.33 -6.38
N THR A 177 -6.79 -11.45 -7.34
CA THR A 177 -6.51 -11.18 -8.77
C THR A 177 -6.17 -9.71 -8.98
N VAL A 178 -6.91 -8.80 -8.35
CA VAL A 178 -6.63 -7.37 -8.43
C VAL A 178 -5.28 -7.02 -7.80
N LEU A 179 -4.97 -7.56 -6.61
CA LEU A 179 -3.65 -7.39 -5.99
C LEU A 179 -2.52 -7.92 -6.90
N ALA A 180 -2.69 -9.09 -7.50
CA ALA A 180 -1.71 -9.66 -8.41
C ALA A 180 -1.49 -8.79 -9.64
N LEU A 181 -2.56 -8.30 -10.27
CA LEU A 181 -2.49 -7.41 -11.44
C LEU A 181 -1.80 -6.08 -11.10
N VAL A 182 -2.18 -5.45 -9.99
CA VAL A 182 -1.56 -4.21 -9.50
C VAL A 182 -0.08 -4.44 -9.22
N LEU A 183 0.26 -5.52 -8.51
CA LEU A 183 1.65 -5.82 -8.19
C LEU A 183 2.48 -6.06 -9.47
N LEU A 184 1.97 -6.81 -10.43
CA LEU A 184 2.64 -7.03 -11.72
C LEU A 184 2.82 -5.73 -12.50
N GLY A 185 1.77 -4.90 -12.57
CA GLY A 185 1.82 -3.58 -13.20
C GLY A 185 2.87 -2.67 -12.56
N LEU A 186 2.90 -2.59 -11.23
CA LEU A 186 3.87 -1.79 -10.51
C LEU A 186 5.30 -2.34 -10.61
N VAL A 187 5.49 -3.65 -10.58
CA VAL A 187 6.83 -4.22 -10.78
C VAL A 187 7.35 -3.89 -12.18
N ASN A 188 6.50 -3.98 -13.21
CA ASN A 188 6.87 -3.59 -14.57
C ASN A 188 7.18 -2.09 -14.66
N LEU A 189 6.36 -1.24 -14.04
CA LEU A 189 6.59 0.20 -13.96
C LEU A 189 7.92 0.54 -13.28
N MET A 190 8.24 -0.13 -12.17
CA MET A 190 9.49 0.06 -11.43
C MET A 190 10.75 -0.39 -12.19
N ARG A 191 10.58 -1.17 -13.25
CA ARG A 191 11.66 -1.61 -14.14
C ARG A 191 11.75 -0.77 -15.42
N ALA A 192 10.67 -0.09 -15.79
CA ALA A 192 10.62 0.81 -16.93
C ALA A 192 11.41 2.12 -16.69
N LYS A 193 11.51 2.95 -17.73
CA LYS A 193 12.17 4.28 -17.68
C LYS A 193 11.58 5.15 -16.57
N ALA A 194 10.26 5.15 -16.42
CA ALA A 194 9.56 5.92 -15.39
C ALA A 194 9.98 5.51 -13.97
N GLY A 195 10.04 4.21 -13.68
CA GLY A 195 10.50 3.72 -12.36
C GLY A 195 11.94 4.10 -12.03
N ARG A 196 12.82 4.15 -13.03
CA ARG A 196 14.21 4.64 -12.84
C ARG A 196 14.24 6.15 -12.58
N ALA A 197 13.41 6.91 -13.29
CA ALA A 197 13.27 8.35 -13.07
C ALA A 197 12.72 8.65 -11.66
N PHE A 198 11.72 7.90 -11.18
CA PHE A 198 11.19 8.04 -9.82
C PHE A 198 12.28 7.91 -8.75
N ARG A 199 13.12 6.87 -8.85
CA ARG A 199 14.24 6.68 -7.91
C ARG A 199 15.25 7.82 -7.99
N GLY A 200 15.57 8.29 -9.20
CA GLY A 200 16.45 9.44 -9.38
C GLY A 200 15.91 10.71 -8.71
N VAL A 201 14.61 10.98 -8.89
CA VAL A 201 13.92 12.11 -8.26
C VAL A 201 13.93 11.98 -6.73
N ARG A 202 13.70 10.77 -6.20
CA ARG A 202 13.76 10.49 -4.76
C ARG A 202 15.15 10.73 -4.16
N ASP A 203 16.20 10.30 -4.85
CA ASP A 203 17.57 10.36 -4.33
C ASP A 203 18.10 11.80 -4.34
N SER A 204 17.91 12.53 -5.45
CA SER A 204 18.22 13.95 -5.52
C SER A 204 17.55 14.60 -6.73
N GLU A 205 16.62 15.52 -6.46
CA GLU A 205 15.97 16.32 -7.51
C GLU A 205 16.98 17.11 -8.34
N ALA A 206 17.97 17.74 -7.68
CA ALA A 206 19.01 18.51 -8.36
C ALA A 206 19.86 17.65 -9.30
N ALA A 207 20.26 16.44 -8.87
CA ALA A 207 21.01 15.53 -9.73
C ALA A 207 20.15 15.00 -10.89
N ALA A 208 18.86 14.75 -10.66
CA ALA A 208 17.93 14.34 -11.70
C ALA A 208 17.79 15.42 -12.79
N TYR A 209 17.75 16.70 -12.40
CA TYR A 209 17.76 17.83 -13.36
C TYR A 209 19.04 17.86 -14.21
N SER A 210 20.21 17.68 -13.60
CA SER A 210 21.49 17.64 -14.33
C SER A 210 21.58 16.48 -15.34
N LEU A 211 20.84 15.40 -15.10
CA LEU A 211 20.73 14.25 -16.01
C LEU A 211 19.61 14.40 -17.07
N GLY A 212 18.98 15.58 -17.17
CA GLY A 212 17.93 15.87 -18.15
C GLY A 212 16.58 15.18 -17.86
N ILE A 213 16.34 14.76 -16.61
CA ILE A 213 15.05 14.17 -16.21
C ILE A 213 14.04 15.30 -15.98
N TRP A 214 12.87 15.19 -16.60
CA TRP A 214 11.76 16.14 -16.39
C TRP A 214 11.08 15.91 -15.03
N VAL A 215 11.74 16.35 -13.94
CA VAL A 215 11.32 16.14 -12.55
C VAL A 215 9.84 16.52 -12.27
N PRO A 216 9.33 17.69 -12.71
CA PRO A 216 7.94 18.08 -12.46
C PRO A 216 6.93 17.07 -13.01
N GLY A 217 7.14 16.59 -14.23
CA GLY A 217 6.24 15.63 -14.86
C GLY A 217 6.25 14.27 -14.15
N TYR A 218 7.41 13.79 -13.72
CA TYR A 218 7.49 12.53 -12.99
C TYR A 218 6.87 12.61 -11.59
N LYS A 219 6.93 13.78 -10.93
CA LYS A 219 6.23 14.03 -9.66
C LYS A 219 4.71 13.93 -9.84
N VAL A 220 4.16 14.61 -10.85
CA VAL A 220 2.71 14.55 -11.15
C VAL A 220 2.29 13.14 -11.59
N LEU A 221 3.09 12.48 -12.43
CA LEU A 221 2.82 11.12 -12.88
C LEU A 221 2.79 10.13 -11.71
N ALA A 222 3.67 10.29 -10.72
CA ALA A 222 3.67 9.46 -9.52
C ALA A 222 2.40 9.66 -8.69
N PHE A 223 1.93 10.90 -8.54
CA PHE A 223 0.62 11.19 -7.92
C PHE A 223 -0.54 10.54 -8.67
N LEU A 224 -0.58 10.65 -10.00
CA LEU A 224 -1.61 10.02 -10.83
C LEU A 224 -1.64 8.50 -10.62
N ILE A 225 -0.49 7.83 -10.76
CA ILE A 225 -0.42 6.36 -10.64
C ILE A 225 -0.72 5.91 -9.22
N SER A 226 -0.21 6.64 -8.23
CA SER A 226 -0.48 6.37 -6.81
C SER A 226 -1.97 6.47 -6.51
N ALA A 227 -2.62 7.56 -6.92
CA ALA A 227 -4.03 7.81 -6.70
C ALA A 227 -4.92 6.80 -7.44
N MET A 228 -4.57 6.41 -8.68
CA MET A 228 -5.29 5.36 -9.41
C MET A 228 -5.29 4.04 -8.64
N VAL A 229 -4.11 3.59 -8.20
CA VAL A 229 -3.95 2.31 -7.49
C VAL A 229 -4.65 2.36 -6.12
N THR A 230 -4.47 3.45 -5.37
CA THR A 230 -5.11 3.63 -4.07
C THR A 230 -6.64 3.75 -4.19
N GLY A 231 -7.15 4.45 -5.21
CA GLY A 231 -8.58 4.54 -5.50
C GLY A 231 -9.20 3.20 -5.89
N LEU A 232 -8.46 2.36 -6.62
CA LEU A 232 -8.87 0.99 -6.91
C LEU A 232 -8.93 0.12 -5.64
N GLY A 233 -8.01 0.33 -4.69
CA GLY A 233 -8.13 -0.23 -3.33
C GLY A 233 -9.38 0.27 -2.60
N GLY A 234 -9.71 1.55 -2.72
CA GLY A 234 -10.94 2.13 -2.16
C GLY A 234 -12.21 1.52 -2.73
N ALA A 235 -12.26 1.29 -4.05
CA ALA A 235 -13.37 0.61 -4.70
C ALA A 235 -13.59 -0.81 -4.14
N LEU A 236 -12.52 -1.56 -3.87
CA LEU A 236 -12.63 -2.86 -3.20
C LEU A 236 -13.05 -2.75 -1.73
N LEU A 237 -12.52 -1.74 -1.01
CA LEU A 237 -12.87 -1.48 0.39
C LEU A 237 -14.37 -1.21 0.56
N ALA A 238 -14.99 -0.52 -0.40
CA ALA A 238 -16.43 -0.28 -0.41
C ALA A 238 -17.24 -1.59 -0.32
N HIS A 239 -16.84 -2.61 -1.08
CA HIS A 239 -17.50 -3.93 -1.06
C HIS A 239 -17.22 -4.73 0.21
N GLN A 240 -16.05 -4.53 0.83
CA GLN A 240 -15.71 -5.18 2.09
C GLN A 240 -16.54 -4.62 3.26
N VAL A 241 -16.68 -3.30 3.34
CA VAL A 241 -17.40 -2.62 4.44
C VAL A 241 -18.92 -2.59 4.18
N ARG A 242 -19.36 -2.65 2.91
CA ARG A 242 -20.77 -2.65 2.44
C ARG A 242 -21.58 -1.40 2.73
N PHE A 243 -21.13 -0.59 3.68
CA PHE A 243 -21.74 0.68 4.03
C PHE A 243 -20.65 1.73 4.22
N LEU A 244 -20.70 2.79 3.42
CA LEU A 244 -19.69 3.85 3.41
C LEU A 244 -20.11 4.99 4.33
N THR A 245 -19.26 5.33 5.29
CA THR A 245 -19.39 6.53 6.12
C THR A 245 -18.17 7.44 5.90
N PRO A 246 -18.35 8.78 5.85
CA PRO A 246 -17.24 9.70 5.59
C PRO A 246 -16.13 9.62 6.66
N GLU A 247 -16.53 9.43 7.93
CA GLU A 247 -15.64 9.36 9.10
C GLU A 247 -14.59 8.24 9.00
N GLY A 248 -14.89 7.16 8.27
CA GLY A 248 -13.97 6.04 8.06
C GLY A 248 -12.75 6.39 7.19
N PHE A 249 -12.80 7.51 6.46
CA PHE A 249 -11.74 7.93 5.53
C PHE A 249 -10.91 9.13 6.02
N GLY A 250 -10.95 9.43 7.31
CA GLY A 250 -10.21 10.54 7.90
C GLY A 250 -8.70 10.33 8.02
N LEU A 251 -8.07 11.18 8.84
CA LEU A 251 -6.62 11.20 9.06
C LEU A 251 -6.05 9.87 9.59
N ILE A 252 -6.80 9.17 10.45
CA ILE A 252 -6.34 7.89 11.04
C ILE A 252 -6.00 6.88 9.94
N MET A 253 -6.88 6.72 8.94
CA MET A 253 -6.63 5.82 7.81
C MET A 253 -5.39 6.24 7.01
N SER A 254 -5.20 7.55 6.78
CA SER A 254 -4.00 8.05 6.10
C SER A 254 -2.72 7.73 6.86
N LEU A 255 -2.73 7.89 8.19
CA LEU A 255 -1.60 7.52 9.05
C LEU A 255 -1.34 6.02 9.02
N GLU A 256 -2.37 5.18 9.07
CA GLU A 256 -2.23 3.72 8.94
C GLU A 256 -1.56 3.33 7.63
N LEU A 257 -1.97 3.90 6.50
CA LEU A 257 -1.33 3.64 5.20
C LEU A 257 0.14 4.06 5.19
N VAL A 258 0.46 5.23 5.75
CA VAL A 258 1.84 5.70 5.89
C VAL A 258 2.67 4.76 6.77
N LEU A 259 2.10 4.26 7.86
CA LEU A 259 2.74 3.29 8.73
C LEU A 259 2.99 1.97 8.00
N MET A 260 2.03 1.45 7.23
CA MET A 260 2.23 0.25 6.40
C MET A 260 3.44 0.39 5.48
N VAL A 261 3.59 1.54 4.83
CA VAL A 261 4.68 1.78 3.87
C VAL A 261 6.02 2.02 4.56
N THR A 262 6.04 2.76 5.68
CA THR A 262 7.27 3.06 6.42
C THR A 262 7.82 1.84 7.15
N ILE A 263 6.98 1.10 7.88
CA ILE A 263 7.33 -0.13 8.60
C ILE A 263 7.67 -1.27 7.63
N GLY A 264 6.97 -1.34 6.50
CA GLY A 264 7.30 -2.26 5.41
C GLY A 264 8.71 -2.06 4.85
N GLY A 265 9.17 -0.81 4.80
CA GLY A 265 10.46 -0.38 4.29
C GLY A 265 10.35 0.37 2.95
N LEU A 266 10.72 1.65 2.97
CA LEU A 266 10.59 2.57 1.84
C LEU A 266 11.40 2.15 0.61
N GLY A 267 10.75 2.10 -0.56
CA GLY A 267 11.39 1.76 -1.85
C GLY A 267 11.35 0.27 -2.20
N SER A 268 10.53 -0.52 -1.49
CA SER A 268 10.30 -1.93 -1.82
C SER A 268 8.81 -2.25 -1.90
N LEU A 269 8.32 -2.66 -3.07
CA LEU A 269 6.95 -3.17 -3.23
C LEU A 269 6.65 -4.36 -2.30
N ARG A 270 7.64 -5.23 -2.05
CA ARG A 270 7.50 -6.34 -1.09
C ARG A 270 7.36 -5.84 0.33
N GLY A 271 8.09 -4.77 0.66
CA GLY A 271 7.97 -4.07 1.93
C GLY A 271 6.55 -3.57 2.17
N ALA A 272 5.93 -2.93 1.17
CA ALA A 272 4.56 -2.44 1.27
C ALA A 272 3.55 -3.55 1.62
N ILE A 273 3.72 -4.74 1.02
CA ILE A 273 2.89 -5.92 1.33
C ILE A 273 3.14 -6.39 2.76
N PHE A 274 4.40 -6.57 3.18
CA PHE A 274 4.70 -7.01 4.54
C PHE A 274 4.23 -6.02 5.61
N GLY A 275 4.34 -4.72 5.35
CA GLY A 275 3.85 -3.68 6.25
C GLY A 275 2.32 -3.67 6.31
N ALA A 276 1.63 -3.81 5.18
CA ALA A 276 0.17 -3.94 5.17
C ALA A 276 -0.31 -5.21 5.91
N LEU A 277 0.40 -6.33 5.77
CA LEU A 277 0.11 -7.55 6.53
C LEU A 277 0.33 -7.33 8.03
N LEU A 278 1.46 -6.75 8.44
CA LEU A 278 1.76 -6.55 9.86
C LEU A 278 0.77 -5.58 10.50
N ILE A 279 0.61 -4.39 9.92
CA ILE A 279 -0.29 -3.36 10.48
C ILE A 279 -1.75 -3.78 10.38
N GLY A 280 -2.16 -4.40 9.26
CA GLY A 280 -3.54 -4.85 9.08
C GLY A 280 -3.93 -6.00 10.02
N LEU A 281 -3.00 -6.91 10.36
CA LEU A 281 -3.25 -8.00 11.31
C LEU A 281 -3.10 -7.58 12.78
N LEU A 282 -2.45 -6.44 13.04
CA LEU A 282 -2.12 -6.04 14.41
C LEU A 282 -3.36 -5.83 15.29
N PRO A 283 -4.43 -5.14 14.85
CA PRO A 283 -5.67 -5.04 15.64
C PRO A 283 -6.25 -6.41 15.97
N THR A 284 -6.39 -7.28 14.97
CA THR A 284 -6.92 -8.64 15.14
C THR A 284 -6.08 -9.48 16.11
N PHE A 285 -4.75 -9.33 16.06
CA PHE A 285 -3.84 -10.01 16.99
C PHE A 285 -3.99 -9.49 18.43
N ILE A 286 -4.10 -8.17 18.60
CA ILE A 286 -4.32 -7.54 19.91
C ILE A 286 -5.66 -7.98 20.51
N SER A 287 -6.75 -7.94 19.74
CA SER A 287 -8.08 -8.36 20.20
C SER A 287 -8.13 -9.84 20.59
N ARG A 288 -7.26 -10.68 20.01
CA ARG A 288 -7.14 -12.11 20.36
C ARG A 288 -6.32 -12.36 21.62
N ILE A 289 -5.33 -11.51 21.91
CA ILE A 289 -4.50 -11.62 23.12
C ILE A 289 -5.18 -11.00 24.33
N LYS A 290 -5.99 -9.97 24.13
CA LYS A 290 -6.69 -9.25 25.21
C LYS A 290 -7.40 -10.16 26.22
N PRO A 291 -8.11 -11.24 25.84
CA PRO A 291 -8.75 -12.16 26.79
C PRO A 291 -7.79 -13.03 27.60
N LEU A 292 -6.52 -13.14 27.18
CA LEU A 292 -5.48 -13.89 27.89
C LEU A 292 -4.75 -13.04 28.93
N LEU A 293 -4.97 -11.72 28.93
CA LEU A 293 -4.38 -10.80 29.90
C LEU A 293 -5.21 -10.78 31.20
N PRO A 294 -4.59 -10.48 32.36
CA PRO A 294 -5.32 -10.30 33.60
C PRO A 294 -6.47 -9.28 33.46
N ASP A 295 -7.62 -9.55 34.08
CA ASP A 295 -8.84 -8.72 33.98
C ASP A 295 -8.62 -7.24 34.31
N GLN A 296 -7.68 -6.95 35.21
CA GLN A 296 -7.30 -5.60 35.62
C GLN A 296 -6.71 -4.77 34.47
N ILE A 297 -6.03 -5.43 33.53
CA ILE A 297 -5.38 -4.80 32.37
C ILE A 297 -6.32 -4.88 31.16
N ALA A 298 -7.01 -6.00 30.95
CA ALA A 298 -7.86 -6.24 29.79
C ALA A 298 -9.06 -5.27 29.69
N LYS A 299 -9.60 -4.80 30.82
CA LYS A 299 -10.76 -3.88 30.87
C LYS A 299 -10.39 -2.40 30.73
N GLN A 300 -9.10 -2.08 30.66
CA GLN A 300 -8.64 -0.70 30.60
C GLN A 300 -8.97 -0.07 29.23
N PHE A 301 -9.61 1.09 29.27
CA PHE A 301 -10.03 1.79 28.05
C PHE A 301 -8.80 2.22 27.23
N GLY A 302 -8.82 1.95 25.92
CA GLY A 302 -7.73 2.36 25.02
C GLY A 302 -6.47 1.48 25.01
N LEU A 303 -6.46 0.33 25.70
CA LEU A 303 -5.31 -0.60 25.68
C LEU A 303 -4.92 -1.00 24.25
N GLU A 304 -5.89 -1.22 23.37
CA GLU A 304 -5.62 -1.65 21.99
C GLU A 304 -4.86 -0.58 21.20
N ILE A 305 -5.29 0.68 21.33
CA ILE A 305 -4.64 1.84 20.70
C ILE A 305 -3.24 2.05 21.30
N PHE A 306 -3.09 1.89 22.61
CA PHE A 306 -1.80 2.02 23.28
C PHE A 306 -0.81 0.94 22.84
N VAL A 307 -1.21 -0.33 22.85
CA VAL A 307 -0.37 -1.46 22.42
C VAL A 307 -0.03 -1.32 20.94
N PHE A 308 -0.98 -0.93 20.11
CA PHE A 308 -0.76 -0.62 18.71
C PHE A 308 0.33 0.46 18.57
N GLY A 309 0.16 1.62 19.20
CA GLY A 309 1.14 2.72 19.20
C GLY A 309 2.53 2.32 19.73
N LEU A 310 2.59 1.48 20.77
CA LEU A 310 3.83 1.01 21.37
C LEU A 310 4.58 0.05 20.43
N VAL A 311 3.88 -0.92 19.84
CA VAL A 311 4.47 -1.84 18.84
C VAL A 311 5.02 -1.05 17.66
N LEU A 312 4.30 -0.03 17.20
CA LEU A 312 4.77 0.86 16.15
C LEU A 312 6.04 1.63 16.55
N ALA A 313 6.05 2.25 17.73
CA ALA A 313 7.18 3.03 18.22
C ALA A 313 8.45 2.16 18.34
N LEU A 314 8.31 0.96 18.90
CA LEU A 314 9.41 -0.01 18.97
C LEU A 314 9.89 -0.41 17.57
N PHE A 315 8.97 -0.67 16.64
CA PHE A 315 9.36 -1.07 15.30
C PHE A 315 10.15 0.02 14.56
N VAL A 316 9.71 1.28 14.65
CA VAL A 316 10.41 2.43 14.06
C VAL A 316 11.78 2.64 14.70
N LEU A 317 11.91 2.42 16.02
CA LEU A 317 13.17 2.61 16.74
C LEU A 317 14.19 1.51 16.44
N PHE A 318 13.76 0.24 16.41
CA PHE A 318 14.66 -0.90 16.25
C PHE A 318 14.91 -1.29 14.79
N GLU A 319 14.00 -1.01 13.86
CA GLU A 319 14.08 -1.46 12.47
C GLU A 319 13.91 -0.33 11.44
N PRO A 320 14.87 0.62 11.35
CA PRO A 320 14.79 1.79 10.48
C PRO A 320 14.81 1.46 8.97
N LYS A 321 15.21 0.22 8.59
CA LYS A 321 15.15 -0.26 7.20
C LYS A 321 13.82 -0.98 6.89
N GLY A 322 12.91 -1.07 7.87
CA GLY A 322 11.66 -1.79 7.77
C GLY A 322 11.79 -3.31 7.70
N LEU A 323 10.65 -3.99 7.62
CA LEU A 323 10.53 -5.45 7.47
C LEU A 323 11.32 -5.99 6.28
N ASN A 324 11.31 -5.28 5.15
CA ASN A 324 12.06 -5.66 3.97
C ASN A 324 13.58 -5.70 4.24
N GLY A 325 14.10 -4.81 5.09
CA GLY A 325 15.50 -4.83 5.50
C GLY A 325 15.87 -6.10 6.27
N ARG A 326 15.02 -6.54 7.22
CA ARG A 326 15.18 -7.81 7.94
C ARG A 326 15.10 -9.00 7.00
N TRP A 327 14.13 -9.02 6.09
CA TRP A 327 13.98 -10.09 5.11
C TRP A 327 15.23 -10.26 4.24
N ILE A 328 15.82 -9.16 3.76
CA ILE A 328 17.05 -9.20 2.98
C ILE A 328 18.20 -9.78 3.82
N LYS A 329 18.38 -9.34 5.07
CA LYS A 329 19.40 -9.91 5.97
C LYS A 329 19.19 -11.41 6.18
N PHE A 330 17.96 -11.83 6.48
CA PHE A 330 17.63 -13.23 6.69
C PHE A 330 17.91 -14.08 5.44
N LYS A 331 17.52 -13.58 4.27
CA LYS A 331 17.81 -14.24 2.99
C LYS A 331 19.32 -14.33 2.74
N THR A 332 20.08 -13.25 2.92
CA THR A 332 21.53 -13.23 2.75
C THR A 332 22.22 -14.19 3.72
N PHE A 333 21.73 -14.28 4.96
CA PHE A 333 22.21 -15.24 5.95
C PHE A 333 22.04 -16.69 5.45
N LEU A 334 20.84 -17.05 4.97
CA LEU A 334 20.58 -18.38 4.40
C LEU A 334 21.41 -18.66 3.13
N GLU A 335 21.64 -17.68 2.26
CA GLU A 335 22.42 -17.85 1.03
C GLU A 335 23.94 -17.94 1.26
N THR A 336 24.40 -17.46 2.42
CA THR A 336 25.82 -17.45 2.80
C THR A 336 26.16 -18.54 3.82
N PHE A 337 25.15 -19.24 4.36
CA PHE A 337 25.34 -20.36 5.25
C PHE A 337 26.06 -21.52 4.52
N PRO A 338 27.11 -22.14 5.09
CA PRO A 338 27.70 -21.93 6.43
C PRO A 338 28.83 -20.87 6.51
N LEU A 339 29.26 -20.28 5.39
CA LEU A 339 30.36 -19.30 5.28
C LEU A 339 29.99 -17.88 5.74
N TYR A 340 29.18 -17.75 6.79
CA TYR A 340 28.73 -16.45 7.31
C TYR A 340 29.88 -15.68 7.97
N ARG A 341 30.08 -14.41 7.56
CA ARG A 341 30.98 -13.45 8.23
C ARG A 341 30.15 -12.51 9.10
N GLN A 342 30.45 -12.46 10.40
CA GLN A 342 29.70 -11.66 11.39
C GLN A 342 29.66 -10.16 11.04
N ASP A 343 30.71 -9.65 10.38
CA ASP A 343 30.84 -8.24 10.04
C ASP A 343 29.87 -7.79 8.92
N MET A 344 29.36 -8.70 8.09
CA MET A 344 28.42 -8.36 7.01
C MET A 344 27.05 -7.90 7.53
N PHE A 345 26.71 -8.18 8.79
CA PHE A 345 25.41 -7.90 9.39
C PHE A 345 25.45 -6.78 10.43
N LYS A 346 26.64 -6.27 10.77
CA LYS A 346 26.81 -5.11 11.64
C LYS A 346 26.23 -3.86 10.97
N ARG A 347 25.59 -3.01 11.78
CA ARG A 347 24.98 -1.75 11.32
C ARG A 347 26.08 -0.82 10.81
N GLY A 348 26.21 -0.69 9.49
CA GLY A 348 27.03 0.36 8.89
C GLY A 348 26.47 1.73 9.31
N LYS A 349 27.32 2.59 9.92
CA LYS A 349 26.95 3.97 10.21
C LYS A 349 26.71 4.68 8.88
N THR A 350 25.46 5.04 8.61
CA THR A 350 25.12 5.89 7.46
C THR A 350 25.32 7.32 7.93
N TYR A 351 26.44 7.92 7.56
CA TYR A 351 26.72 9.32 7.88
C TYR A 351 25.74 10.20 7.10
N MET A 352 24.97 11.02 7.81
CA MET A 352 24.17 12.08 7.21
C MET A 352 25.13 13.11 6.59
N LYS A 353 24.78 13.58 5.38
CA LYS A 353 25.65 14.41 4.53
C LYS A 353 25.93 15.83 5.08
N SER A 354 25.49 16.16 6.29
CA SER A 354 25.78 17.42 6.97
C SER A 354 27.13 17.43 7.70
N GLU A 355 27.80 16.28 7.87
CA GLU A 355 29.09 16.21 8.59
C GLU A 355 30.32 16.15 7.68
N ARG A 356 30.15 16.24 6.35
CA ARG A 356 31.30 16.35 5.42
C ARG A 356 31.83 17.77 5.25
N HIS A 357 31.16 18.75 5.85
CA HIS A 357 31.59 20.14 5.91
C HIS A 357 31.71 20.56 7.38
N LYS A 358 32.66 19.97 8.09
CA LYS A 358 33.27 20.57 9.27
C LYS A 358 34.77 20.34 9.21
#